data_AF-A0A9E3SG08-F1
#
_entry.id   AF-A0A9E3SG08-F1
#
_cell.length_a   1.000
_cell.length_b   1.000
_cell.length_c   1.000
_cell.angle_alpha   90.00
_cell.angle_beta   90.00
_cell.angle_gamma   90.00
#
_symmetry.space_group_name_H-M   'P 1'
#
loop_
_entity.id
_entity.type
_entity.pdbx_description
1 polymer ?
#
loop_
_entity_poly.entity_id
_entity_poly.type
_entity_poly.pdbx_seq_one_letter_code
_entity_poly.pdbx_strand_id
1 'polypeptide(L)'
;MMIIGIGGASRAGKTTLAEWIRKQFPHQKTQILCQDDYVFPTRLIPRIQDRIDWEHPDSVDHEALRKAIIAEAKSNDLVIVEGLMVFHDQLTNALYDKMLFVEIDFDT
;
A
#
# COMPACT_ATOMS: atom_id res chain seq x y z
N MET A 1 13.93 4.42 -11.96
CA MET A 1 12.68 3.97 -11.34
C MET A 1 12.98 3.51 -9.93
N MET A 2 12.17 3.93 -8.97
CA MET A 2 12.21 3.50 -7.57
C MET A 2 10.81 3.13 -7.09
N ILE A 3 10.68 2.08 -6.28
CA ILE A 3 9.41 1.64 -5.68
C ILE A 3 9.51 1.71 -4.15
N ILE A 4 8.62 2.47 -3.52
CA ILE A 4 8.56 2.62 -2.06
C ILE A 4 7.25 2.02 -1.56
N GLY A 5 7.32 1.09 -0.61
CA GLY A 5 6.16 0.68 0.18
C GLY A 5 6.07 1.48 1.48
N ILE A 6 4.87 1.92 1.85
CA ILE A 6 4.57 2.67 3.08
C ILE A 6 3.47 1.92 3.85
N GLY A 7 3.87 1.18 4.89
CA GLY A 7 2.99 0.43 5.78
C GLY A 7 2.70 1.18 7.08
N GLY A 8 1.73 0.70 7.85
CA GLY A 8 1.37 1.27 9.15
C GLY A 8 -0.14 1.25 9.41
N ALA A 9 -0.52 1.50 10.66
CA ALA A 9 -1.92 1.45 11.11
C ALA A 9 -2.84 2.42 10.34
N SER A 10 -4.14 2.15 10.34
CA SER A 10 -5.12 3.09 9.81
C SER A 10 -5.00 4.45 10.50
N ARG A 11 -5.15 5.54 9.76
CA ARG A 11 -4.98 6.93 10.22
C ARG A 11 -3.58 7.30 10.75
N ALA A 12 -2.56 6.47 10.58
CA ALA A 12 -1.18 6.79 10.98
C ALA A 12 -0.50 7.87 10.11
N GLY A 13 -1.13 8.35 9.02
CA GLY A 13 -0.57 9.39 8.16
C GLY A 13 0.20 8.88 6.93
N LYS A 14 0.05 7.61 6.56
CA LYS A 14 0.70 6.99 5.38
C LYS A 14 0.46 7.75 4.07
N THR A 15 -0.81 8.02 3.74
CA THR A 15 -1.17 8.77 2.52
C THR A 15 -0.61 10.19 2.55
N THR A 16 -0.58 10.83 3.74
CA THR A 16 0.04 12.16 3.91
C THR A 16 1.55 12.11 3.66
N LEU A 17 2.23 11.07 4.17
CA LEU A 17 3.65 10.85 3.92
C LEU A 17 3.93 10.57 2.44
N ALA A 18 3.13 9.71 1.78
CA ALA A 18 3.24 9.42 0.35
C ALA A 18 3.13 10.71 -0.49
N GLU A 19 2.13 11.53 -0.18
CA GLU A 19 1.90 12.82 -0.83
C GLU A 19 3.01 13.83 -0.57
N TRP A 20 3.55 13.85 0.65
CA TRP A 20 4.69 14.69 1.00
C TRP A 20 5.95 14.27 0.23
N ILE A 21 6.24 12.96 0.14
CA ILE A 21 7.37 12.41 -0.64
C ILE A 21 7.23 12.82 -2.10
N ARG A 22 6.06 12.63 -2.72
CA ARG A 22 5.80 13.05 -4.10
C ARG A 22 6.16 14.52 -4.34
N LYS A 23 5.77 15.41 -3.41
CA LYS A 23 6.07 16.85 -3.49
C LYS A 23 7.57 17.17 -3.40
N GLN A 24 8.39 16.31 -2.79
CA GLN A 24 9.86 16.49 -2.77
C GLN A 24 10.52 16.18 -4.12
N PHE A 25 9.82 15.48 -5.03
CA PHE A 25 10.32 15.10 -6.35
C PHE A 25 9.45 15.67 -7.49
N PRO A 26 9.30 17.00 -7.61
CA PRO A 26 8.34 17.62 -8.53
C PRO A 26 8.63 17.38 -10.01
N HIS A 27 9.86 16.98 -10.35
CA HIS A 27 10.28 16.69 -11.73
C HIS A 27 10.24 15.20 -12.08
N GLN A 28 9.95 14.32 -11.11
CA GLN A 28 9.82 12.88 -11.34
C GLN A 28 8.36 12.52 -11.54
N LYS A 29 8.07 11.73 -12.59
CA LYS A 29 6.71 11.22 -12.78
C LYS A 29 6.43 10.19 -11.68
N THR A 30 5.55 10.56 -10.75
CA THR A 30 5.29 9.78 -9.54
C THR A 30 3.86 9.27 -9.52
N GLN A 31 3.69 7.97 -9.29
CA GLN A 31 2.39 7.34 -9.07
C GLN A 31 2.27 6.88 -7.62
N ILE A 32 1.11 7.12 -7.00
CA ILE A 32 0.76 6.59 -5.68
C ILE A 32 -0.35 5.55 -5.87
N LEU A 33 -0.17 4.34 -5.33
CA LEU A 33 -1.15 3.28 -5.32
C LEU A 33 -1.66 3.06 -3.89
N CYS A 34 -2.99 3.11 -3.72
CA CYS A 34 -3.64 2.81 -2.46
C CYS A 34 -4.02 1.32 -2.42
N GLN A 35 -3.60 0.59 -1.38
CA GLN A 35 -3.96 -0.82 -1.22
C GLN A 35 -5.49 -1.02 -1.16
N ASP A 36 -6.23 -0.05 -0.63
CA ASP A 36 -7.67 -0.15 -0.45
C ASP A 36 -8.42 -0.26 -1.79
N ASP A 37 -7.81 0.19 -2.89
CA ASP A 37 -8.36 0.03 -4.26
C ASP A 37 -8.34 -1.43 -4.75
N TYR A 38 -7.63 -2.31 -4.04
CA TYR A 38 -7.45 -3.72 -4.38
C TYR A 38 -8.14 -4.67 -3.38
N VAL A 39 -9.04 -4.15 -2.54
CA VAL A 39 -9.85 -4.98 -1.63
C VAL A 39 -10.90 -5.75 -2.43
N PHE A 40 -11.06 -7.04 -2.13
CA PHE A 40 -12.07 -7.88 -2.77
C PHE A 40 -13.50 -7.41 -2.46
N PRO A 41 -14.49 -7.72 -3.31
CA PRO A 41 -15.89 -7.53 -2.97
C PRO A 41 -16.26 -8.25 -1.68
N THR A 42 -17.12 -7.64 -0.86
CA THR A 42 -17.54 -8.12 0.48
C THR A 42 -17.90 -9.61 0.58
N ARG A 43 -18.45 -10.19 -0.50
CA ARG A 43 -18.82 -11.61 -0.59
C ARG A 43 -17.62 -12.58 -0.56
N LEU A 44 -16.42 -12.09 -0.86
CA LEU A 44 -15.17 -12.87 -0.90
C LEU A 44 -14.28 -12.63 0.32
N ILE A 45 -14.59 -11.61 1.14
CA ILE A 45 -13.79 -11.26 2.32
C ILE A 45 -14.16 -12.21 3.48
N PRO A 46 -13.16 -12.72 4.24
CA PRO A 46 -13.40 -13.49 5.45
C PRO A 46 -14.31 -12.78 6.47
N ARG A 47 -14.95 -13.59 7.31
CA ARG A 47 -15.85 -13.11 8.37
C ARG A 47 -15.37 -13.58 9.73
N ILE A 48 -15.48 -12.69 10.71
CA ILE A 48 -15.36 -13.04 12.13
C ILE A 48 -16.76 -12.90 12.72
N GLN A 49 -17.32 -14.02 13.18
CA GLN A 49 -18.74 -14.12 13.56
C GLN A 49 -19.63 -13.66 12.39
N ASP A 50 -20.51 -12.68 12.61
CA ASP A 50 -21.42 -12.13 11.59
C ASP A 50 -20.89 -10.86 10.91
N ARG A 51 -19.62 -10.48 11.17
CA ARG A 51 -19.02 -9.24 10.64
C ARG A 51 -17.94 -9.56 9.61
N ILE A 52 -17.85 -8.68 8.60
CA ILE A 52 -16.76 -8.71 7.61
C ILE A 52 -15.47 -8.30 8.32
N ASP A 53 -14.42 -9.09 8.13
CA ASP A 53 -13.08 -8.77 8.61
C ASP A 53 -12.28 -8.07 7.50
N TRP A 54 -12.34 -6.73 7.51
CA TRP A 54 -11.63 -5.90 6.54
C TRP A 54 -10.12 -5.93 6.72
N GLU A 55 -9.64 -6.29 7.91
CA GLU A 55 -8.22 -6.27 8.26
C GLU A 55 -7.56 -7.66 8.11
N HIS A 56 -8.30 -8.66 7.60
CA HIS A 56 -7.72 -9.93 7.24
C HIS A 56 -6.85 -9.78 5.98
N PRO A 57 -5.65 -10.38 5.91
CA PRO A 57 -4.81 -10.28 4.71
C PRO A 57 -5.47 -10.78 3.41
N ASP A 58 -6.31 -11.81 3.51
CA ASP A 58 -7.12 -12.33 2.39
C ASP A 58 -8.26 -11.39 1.95
N SER A 59 -8.46 -10.23 2.60
CA SER A 59 -9.39 -9.21 2.12
C SER A 59 -8.86 -8.47 0.89
N VAL A 60 -7.56 -8.56 0.60
CA VAL A 60 -6.87 -7.82 -0.47
C VAL A 60 -6.41 -8.75 -1.59
N ASP A 61 -6.61 -8.31 -2.83
CA ASP A 61 -6.04 -8.93 -4.02
C ASP A 61 -4.57 -8.51 -4.20
N HIS A 62 -3.68 -9.16 -3.46
CA HIS A 62 -2.23 -8.91 -3.52
C HIS A 62 -1.65 -9.15 -4.92
N GLU A 63 -2.23 -10.08 -5.69
CA GLU A 63 -1.78 -10.31 -7.06
C GLU A 63 -2.15 -9.14 -7.98
N ALA A 64 -3.36 -8.60 -7.88
CA ALA A 64 -3.78 -7.42 -8.63
C ALA A 64 -2.94 -6.19 -8.27
N LEU A 65 -2.71 -5.95 -6.96
CA LEU A 65 -1.84 -4.87 -6.50
C LEU A 65 -0.42 -5.02 -7.08
N ARG A 66 0.17 -6.21 -6.98
CA ARG A 66 1.51 -6.49 -7.52
C ARG A 66 1.59 -6.24 -9.03
N LYS A 67 0.58 -6.67 -9.80
CA LYS A 67 0.51 -6.41 -11.24
C LYS A 67 0.43 -4.92 -11.55
N ALA A 68 -0.33 -4.15 -10.77
CA ALA A 68 -0.42 -2.71 -10.93
C ALA A 68 0.92 -2.02 -10.63
N ILE A 69 1.62 -2.42 -9.57
CA ILE A 69 2.98 -1.92 -9.26
C ILE A 69 3.91 -2.13 -10.45
N ILE A 70 3.95 -3.35 -10.99
CA ILE A 70 4.80 -3.69 -12.15
C ILE A 70 4.39 -2.92 -13.42
N ALA A 71 3.10 -2.63 -13.60
CA ALA A 71 2.62 -1.86 -14.74
C ALA A 71 3.03 -0.39 -14.63
N GLU A 72 2.77 0.25 -13.49
CA GLU A 72 3.10 1.65 -13.24
C GLU A 72 4.60 1.89 -13.25
N ALA A 73 5.36 0.93 -12.76
CA ALA A 73 6.81 0.90 -12.84
C ALA A 73 7.33 1.17 -14.27
N LYS A 74 6.67 0.64 -15.32
CA LYS A 74 7.15 0.82 -16.69
C LYS A 74 7.12 2.26 -17.19
N SER A 75 6.33 3.14 -16.58
CA SER A 75 6.09 4.49 -17.08
C SER A 75 6.27 5.60 -16.05
N ASN A 76 6.65 5.29 -14.82
CA ASN A 76 6.85 6.25 -13.74
C ASN A 76 8.28 6.13 -13.17
N ASP A 77 8.85 7.27 -12.79
CA ASP A 77 10.17 7.34 -12.17
C ASP A 77 10.11 6.89 -10.69
N LEU A 78 8.96 7.12 -10.05
CA LEU A 78 8.70 6.76 -8.65
C LEU A 78 7.30 6.14 -8.54
N VAL A 79 7.22 4.97 -7.92
CA VAL A 79 5.95 4.34 -7.53
C VAL A 79 5.93 4.25 -6.01
N ILE A 80 4.90 4.81 -5.38
CA ILE A 80 4.67 4.69 -3.94
C ILE A 80 3.44 3.82 -3.75
N VAL A 81 3.54 2.83 -2.86
CA VAL A 81 2.43 1.94 -2.51
C VAL A 81 2.17 2.08 -1.03
N GLU A 82 0.94 2.40 -0.65
CA GLU A 82 0.59 2.63 0.75
C GLU A 82 -0.64 1.84 1.17
N GLY A 83 -0.65 1.39 2.43
CA GLY A 83 -1.76 0.62 2.97
C GLY A 83 -1.44 -0.07 4.29
N LEU A 84 -2.46 -0.67 4.91
CA LEU A 84 -2.32 -1.34 6.20
C LEU A 84 -1.46 -2.61 6.10
N MET A 85 -1.54 -3.33 4.98
CA MET A 85 -1.00 -4.68 4.79
C MET A 85 -0.07 -4.76 3.57
N VAL A 86 0.50 -3.63 3.12
CA VAL A 86 1.35 -3.58 1.93
C VAL A 86 2.59 -4.44 2.06
N PHE A 87 2.95 -4.83 3.29
CA PHE A 87 4.08 -5.69 3.59
C PHE A 87 3.72 -7.16 3.83
N HIS A 88 2.47 -7.56 3.62
CA HIS A 88 2.03 -8.93 3.87
C HIS A 88 2.53 -9.93 2.81
N ASP A 89 2.40 -9.60 1.52
CA ASP A 89 2.80 -10.49 0.42
C ASP A 89 4.30 -10.41 0.12
N GLN A 90 5.01 -11.54 0.27
CA GLN A 90 6.46 -11.60 0.06
C GLN A 90 6.87 -11.29 -1.38
N LEU A 91 6.03 -11.66 -2.37
CA LEU A 91 6.33 -11.37 -3.78
C LEU A 91 6.23 -9.89 -4.07
N THR A 92 5.29 -9.19 -3.45
CA THR A 92 5.17 -7.73 -3.51
C THR A 92 6.33 -7.06 -2.77
N ASN A 93 6.71 -7.56 -1.59
CA ASN A 93 7.86 -7.04 -0.84
C ASN A 93 9.16 -7.07 -1.62
N ALA A 94 9.38 -8.13 -2.41
CA ALA A 94 10.56 -8.26 -3.26
C ALA A 94 10.67 -7.18 -4.36
N LEU A 95 9.59 -6.43 -4.64
CA LEU A 95 9.59 -5.31 -5.58
C LEU A 95 10.01 -3.99 -4.94
N TYR A 96 9.96 -3.86 -3.61
CA TYR A 96 10.23 -2.59 -2.93
C TYR A 96 11.73 -2.31 -2.82
N ASP A 97 12.16 -1.13 -3.28
CA ASP A 97 13.51 -0.62 -3.03
C ASP A 97 13.65 -0.06 -1.60
N LYS A 98 12.53 0.44 -1.05
CA LYS A 98 12.41 0.96 0.32
C LYS A 98 11.08 0.55 0.93
N MET A 99 11.12 0.16 2.20
CA MET A 99 9.96 -0.13 3.01
C MET A 99 9.97 0.85 4.19
N LEU A 100 8.96 1.70 4.27
CA LEU A 100 8.76 2.65 5.36
C LEU A 100 7.57 2.17 6.20
N PHE A 101 7.72 2.12 7.51
CA PHE A 101 6.64 1.79 8.42
C PHE A 101 6.32 3.01 9.28
N VAL A 102 5.07 3.46 9.25
CA VAL A 102 4.61 4.62 10.01
C VAL A 102 3.98 4.13 11.32
N GLU A 103 4.64 4.47 12.42
CA GLU A 103 4.20 4.18 13.77
C GLU A 103 3.60 5.44 14.40
N ILE A 104 2.50 5.26 15.11
CA ILE A 104 1.92 6.27 15.99
C ILE A 104 2.12 5.79 17.42
N ASP A 105 2.59 6.68 18.27
CA ASP A 105 2.61 6.44 19.71
C ASP A 105 1.18 6.62 20.24
N PHE A 106 0.67 5.64 20.99
CA PHE A 106 -0.67 5.71 21.57
C PHE A 106 -0.69 6.53 22.87
N ASP A 107 0.47 6.97 23.35
CA ASP A 107 0.63 7.75 24.59
C ASP A 107 0.45 9.28 24.39
N THR A 108 0.08 9.74 23.19
CA THR A 108 -0.26 11.15 22.88
C THR A 108 -1.66 11.30 22.33
#